data_AF-A0A7Y9NHT7-F1
#
_entry.id   AF-A0A7Y9NHT7-F1
#
_cell.length_a   1.000
_cell.length_b   1.000
_cell.length_c   1.000
_cell.angle_alpha   90.00
_cell.angle_beta   90.00
_cell.angle_gamma   90.00
#
_symmetry.space_group_name_H-M   'P 1'
#
loop_
_entity.id
_entity.type
_entity.pdbx_description
1 polymer ?
#
loop_
_entity_poly.entity_id
_entity_poly.type
_entity_poly.pdbx_seq_one_letter_code
_entity_poly.pdbx_strand_id
1 'polypeptide(L)'
;MELFSFEGIPITNTPQQETRSSIENDSGIRIVLSRVQGALSDGSDPAQYEYVLLKGSERVGALGLSGGEDRFQLEPRREWTYSLDMTHVATLKSMLETRFVFKSAEGDFEFLCSLAHGLLFSAQEGGESSDDVRYIAITTPTALAGAGIFSTPREAISSDGTVVLAEIFIPGTAT
;
A
#
# COMPACT_ATOMS: atom_id res chain seq x y z
N MET A 1 4.19 37.22 34.69
CA MET A 1 4.43 35.77 34.64
C MET A 1 3.06 35.14 34.71
N GLU A 2 2.45 34.93 33.55
CA GLU A 2 1.06 34.45 33.43
C GLU A 2 1.08 33.04 32.85
N LEU A 3 0.42 32.14 33.56
CA LEU A 3 0.18 30.75 33.21
C LEU A 3 -1.00 30.73 32.23
N PHE A 4 -0.76 30.32 30.99
CA PHE A 4 -1.85 30.03 30.05
C PHE A 4 -2.26 28.56 30.20
N SER A 5 -3.46 28.35 30.73
CA SER A 5 -4.18 27.09 30.72
C SER A 5 -4.59 26.74 29.29
N PHE A 6 -4.18 25.58 28.79
CA PHE A 6 -4.76 25.01 27.57
C PHE A 6 -6.10 24.35 27.93
N GLU A 7 -7.20 25.00 27.54
CA GLU A 7 -8.50 24.34 27.51
C GLU A 7 -8.48 23.22 26.46
N GLY A 8 -8.94 22.04 26.87
CA GLY A 8 -8.99 20.84 26.05
C GLY A 8 -9.91 21.03 24.86
N ILE A 9 -9.38 20.75 23.66
CA ILE A 9 -10.20 20.56 22.47
C ILE A 9 -11.01 19.27 22.68
N PRO A 10 -12.35 19.29 22.60
CA PRO A 10 -13.13 18.08 22.71
C PRO A 10 -12.82 17.17 21.52
N ILE A 11 -12.34 15.97 21.82
CA ILE A 11 -12.35 14.83 20.89
C ILE A 11 -13.80 14.52 20.55
N THR A 12 -14.28 15.07 19.44
CA THR A 12 -15.53 14.65 18.84
C THR A 12 -15.36 13.21 18.37
N ASN A 13 -15.86 12.28 19.17
CA ASN A 13 -16.14 10.90 18.80
C ASN A 13 -17.21 10.91 17.70
N THR A 14 -16.79 11.26 16.49
CA THR A 14 -17.56 10.96 15.30
C THR A 14 -17.31 9.47 15.05
N PRO A 15 -18.35 8.61 14.96
CA PRO A 15 -18.14 7.27 14.44
C PRO A 15 -17.59 7.46 13.02
N GLN A 16 -16.28 7.31 12.86
CA GLN A 16 -15.64 7.29 11.55
C GLN A 16 -16.28 6.12 10.83
N GLN A 17 -17.00 6.42 9.75
CA GLN A 17 -17.56 5.48 8.79
C GLN A 17 -16.62 4.28 8.59
N GLU A 18 -16.91 3.18 9.27
CA GLU A 18 -16.28 1.87 9.09
C GLU A 18 -16.75 1.27 7.76
N THR A 19 -16.43 1.90 6.63
CA THR A 19 -16.54 1.24 5.33
C THR A 19 -15.64 1.93 4.31
N ARG A 20 -14.32 1.71 4.39
CA ARG A 20 -13.46 1.88 3.22
C ARG A 20 -12.46 0.73 3.16
N SER A 21 -12.75 -0.18 2.22
CA SER A 21 -11.93 -1.28 1.71
C SER A 21 -11.03 -1.99 2.72
N SER A 22 -11.62 -2.86 3.55
CA SER A 22 -10.85 -3.83 4.33
C SER A 22 -11.01 -5.21 3.70
N ILE A 23 -9.92 -5.82 3.23
CA ILE A 23 -9.93 -7.24 2.91
C ILE A 23 -9.72 -7.99 4.22
N GLU A 24 -10.70 -8.79 4.61
CA GLU A 24 -10.52 -9.83 5.61
C GLU A 24 -10.04 -11.09 4.89
N ASN A 25 -8.90 -11.64 5.30
CA ASN A 25 -8.44 -12.93 4.81
C ASN A 25 -8.89 -14.07 5.74
N ASP A 26 -8.58 -15.32 5.40
CA ASP A 26 -8.92 -16.50 6.21
C ASP A 26 -8.37 -16.46 7.65
N SER A 27 -7.41 -15.58 7.94
CA SER A 27 -6.86 -15.37 9.28
C SER A 27 -7.64 -14.34 10.12
N GLY A 28 -8.68 -13.71 9.54
CA GLY A 28 -9.49 -12.67 10.15
C GLY A 28 -8.77 -11.32 10.28
N ILE A 29 -7.68 -11.13 9.51
CA ILE A 29 -6.90 -9.91 9.52
C ILE A 29 -7.38 -8.99 8.41
N ARG A 30 -7.63 -7.73 8.78
CA ARG A 30 -8.00 -6.62 7.91
C ARG A 30 -6.82 -5.67 7.73
N ILE A 31 -6.53 -5.31 6.48
CA ILE A 31 -5.56 -4.27 6.13
C ILE A 31 -6.34 -2.97 5.91
N VAL A 32 -5.93 -1.90 6.58
CA VAL A 32 -6.56 -0.58 6.47
C VAL A 32 -5.51 0.47 6.20
N LEU A 33 -5.70 1.27 5.15
CA LEU A 33 -4.91 2.48 4.91
C LEU A 33 -5.30 3.55 5.95
N SER A 34 -4.41 3.87 6.89
CA SER A 34 -4.70 4.82 7.97
C SER A 34 -4.27 6.25 7.67
N ARG A 35 -3.19 6.42 6.89
CA ARG A 35 -2.67 7.74 6.55
C ARG A 35 -2.05 7.75 5.17
N VAL A 36 -2.28 8.84 4.45
CA VAL A 36 -1.59 9.21 3.22
C VAL A 36 -0.93 10.57 3.43
N GLN A 37 0.35 10.66 3.15
CA GLN A 37 1.08 11.91 2.98
C GLN A 37 1.44 12.03 1.49
N GLY A 38 0.96 13.06 0.81
CA GLY A 38 1.30 13.30 -0.59
C GLY A 38 2.78 13.63 -0.77
N ALA A 39 3.31 13.34 -1.95
CA ALA A 39 4.66 13.70 -2.33
C ALA A 39 4.86 15.23 -2.32
N LEU A 40 6.10 15.68 -2.06
CA LEU A 40 6.46 17.08 -2.24
C LEU A 40 6.51 17.43 -3.72
N SER A 41 6.01 18.61 -4.08
CA SER A 41 5.92 19.08 -5.46
C SER A 41 7.28 19.24 -6.15
N ASP A 42 8.36 19.33 -5.39
CA ASP A 42 9.73 19.41 -5.88
C ASP A 42 10.39 18.03 -6.07
N GLY A 43 9.67 16.94 -5.79
CA GLY A 43 10.13 15.55 -5.90
C GLY A 43 11.11 15.12 -4.82
N SER A 44 11.34 15.96 -3.80
CA SER A 44 12.33 15.66 -2.75
C SER A 44 11.88 14.63 -1.72
N ASP A 45 10.56 14.46 -1.54
CA ASP A 45 9.96 13.46 -0.65
C ASP A 45 8.82 12.74 -1.40
N PRO A 46 8.88 11.41 -1.57
CA PRO A 46 7.81 10.64 -2.18
C PRO A 46 6.54 10.63 -1.31
N ALA A 47 5.43 10.15 -1.88
CA ALA A 47 4.24 9.91 -1.08
C ALA A 47 4.53 8.82 -0.04
N GLN A 48 3.90 8.95 1.13
CA GLN A 48 4.04 7.99 2.23
C GLN A 48 2.67 7.45 2.63
N TYR A 49 2.61 6.15 2.85
CA TYR A 49 1.42 5.40 3.16
C TYR A 49 1.63 4.64 4.45
N GLU A 50 0.70 4.80 5.39
CA GLU A 50 0.69 4.02 6.63
C GLU A 50 -0.53 3.12 6.62
N TYR A 51 -0.28 1.83 6.82
CA TYR A 51 -1.29 0.79 6.92
C TYR A 51 -1.32 0.21 8.33
N VAL A 52 -2.52 -0.15 8.78
CA VAL A 52 -2.75 -0.83 10.04
C VAL A 52 -3.31 -2.21 9.76
N LEU A 53 -2.79 -3.21 10.48
CA LEU A 53 -3.30 -4.58 10.47
C LEU A 53 -4.21 -4.77 11.68
N LEU A 54 -5.46 -5.12 11.44
CA LEU A 54 -6.50 -5.26 12.46
C LEU A 54 -7.01 -6.70 12.54
N LYS A 55 -7.14 -7.24 13.75
CA LYS A 55 -7.90 -8.47 14.01
C LYS A 55 -9.18 -8.11 14.78
N GLY A 56 -10.33 -8.15 14.11
CA GLY A 56 -11.52 -7.47 14.63
C GLY A 56 -11.25 -5.98 14.79
N SER A 57 -11.27 -5.47 16.03
CA SER A 57 -10.93 -4.08 16.38
C SER A 57 -9.52 -3.90 16.98
N GLU A 58 -8.78 -4.99 17.20
CA GLU A 58 -7.44 -4.94 17.80
C GLU A 58 -6.38 -4.68 16.73
N ARG A 59 -5.48 -3.71 16.98
CA ARG A 59 -4.30 -3.48 16.15
C ARG A 59 -3.23 -4.52 16.46
N VAL A 60 -2.90 -5.32 15.46
CA VAL A 60 -1.91 -6.40 15.55
C VAL A 60 -0.61 -6.11 14.78
N GLY A 61 -0.59 -5.01 14.02
CA GLY A 61 0.61 -4.59 13.27
C GLY A 61 0.39 -3.30 12.50
N ALA A 62 1.46 -2.83 11.85
CA ALA A 62 1.42 -1.72 10.92
C ALA A 62 2.59 -1.75 9.94
N LEU A 63 2.40 -1.10 8.79
CA LEU A 63 3.40 -0.99 7.72
C LEU A 63 3.46 0.46 7.24
N GLY A 64 4.67 0.99 7.10
CA GLY A 64 4.93 2.25 6.42
C GLY A 64 5.57 1.98 5.07
N LEU A 65 5.04 2.58 4.00
CA LEU A 65 5.51 2.41 2.63
C LEU A 65 5.68 3.76 1.96
N SER A 66 6.71 3.86 1.13
CA SER A 66 6.88 5.00 0.22
C SER A 66 6.25 4.65 -1.13
N GLY A 67 5.89 5.67 -1.90
CA GLY A 67 5.40 5.51 -3.25
C GLY A 67 5.29 6.83 -3.98
N GLY A 68 4.75 6.81 -5.19
CA GLY A 68 4.56 8.00 -6.01
C GLY A 68 3.14 8.11 -6.52
N GLU A 69 2.63 9.34 -6.59
CA GLU A 69 1.66 9.68 -7.64
C GLU A 69 2.46 9.89 -8.93
N ASP A 70 2.81 8.79 -9.60
CA ASP A 70 3.37 8.90 -10.94
C ASP A 70 2.19 9.14 -11.90
N ARG A 71 1.88 10.42 -12.14
CA ARG A 71 0.87 10.83 -13.12
C ARG A 71 1.40 10.54 -14.53
N PHE A 72 1.19 9.33 -15.04
CA PHE A 72 1.45 9.03 -16.44
C PHE A 72 0.26 9.48 -17.30
N GLN A 73 0.35 10.67 -17.89
CA GLN A 73 -0.60 11.08 -18.92
C GLN A 73 -0.32 10.31 -20.22
N LEU A 74 -1.06 9.23 -20.48
CA LEU A 74 -1.04 8.52 -21.76
C LEU A 74 -2.18 9.03 -22.67
N GLU A 75 -1.94 10.10 -23.44
CA GLU A 75 -2.93 10.60 -24.42
C GLU A 75 -3.42 9.45 -25.34
N PRO A 76 -4.74 9.31 -25.60
CA PRO A 76 -5.82 10.27 -25.35
C PRO A 76 -6.57 10.10 -24.01
N ARG A 77 -6.10 9.26 -23.08
CA ARG A 77 -6.83 8.93 -21.84
C ARG A 77 -5.93 9.09 -20.61
N ARG A 78 -6.35 9.91 -19.64
CA ARG A 78 -5.58 10.09 -18.41
C ARG A 78 -5.58 8.77 -17.63
N GLU A 79 -4.38 8.27 -17.34
CA GLU A 79 -4.15 7.11 -16.48
C GLU A 79 -3.49 7.59 -15.19
N TRP A 80 -4.13 7.34 -14.06
CA TRP A 80 -3.59 7.62 -12.75
C TRP A 80 -2.85 6.40 -12.24
N THR A 81 -1.54 6.51 -11.99
CA THR A 81 -0.79 5.43 -11.35
C THR A 81 -0.54 5.76 -9.88
N TYR A 82 -1.01 4.87 -9.03
CA TYR A 82 -0.66 4.79 -7.62
C TYR A 82 0.42 3.72 -7.47
N SER A 83 1.63 4.10 -7.05
CA SER A 83 2.73 3.15 -6.86
C SER A 83 3.06 2.94 -5.38
N LEU A 84 3.36 1.70 -5.01
CA LEU A 84 4.04 1.35 -3.76
C LEU A 84 5.46 0.88 -4.09
N ASP A 85 6.44 1.59 -3.57
CA ASP A 85 7.87 1.28 -3.73
C ASP A 85 8.33 0.35 -2.59
N MET A 86 8.65 -0.88 -2.98
CA MET A 86 9.20 -1.92 -2.10
C MET A 86 10.64 -2.30 -2.51
N THR A 87 11.36 -1.40 -3.17
CA THR A 87 12.76 -1.61 -3.58
C THR A 87 13.74 -1.54 -2.42
N HIS A 88 13.34 -1.00 -1.27
CA HIS A 88 14.13 -1.03 -0.06
C HIS A 88 14.05 -2.40 0.65
N VAL A 89 15.21 -3.04 0.88
CA VAL A 89 15.32 -4.34 1.56
C VAL A 89 14.65 -4.33 2.94
N ALA A 90 14.74 -3.21 3.68
CA ALA A 90 14.11 -3.08 4.98
C ALA A 90 12.57 -3.16 4.89
N THR A 91 11.98 -2.59 3.84
CA THR A 91 10.54 -2.68 3.56
C THR A 91 10.11 -4.12 3.36
N LEU A 92 10.81 -4.85 2.50
CA LEU A 92 10.51 -6.27 2.23
C LEU A 92 10.63 -7.13 3.48
N LYS A 93 11.66 -6.91 4.32
CA LYS A 93 11.82 -7.63 5.59
C LYS A 93 10.69 -7.34 6.57
N SER A 94 10.33 -6.06 6.73
CA SER A 94 9.19 -5.64 7.55
C SER A 94 7.89 -6.29 7.09
N MET A 95 7.66 -6.34 5.78
CA MET A 95 6.52 -7.05 5.20
C MET A 95 6.55 -8.54 5.55
N LEU A 96 7.66 -9.24 5.33
CA LEU A 96 7.81 -10.67 5.67
C LEU A 96 7.59 -10.97 7.16
N GLU A 97 7.97 -10.07 8.05
CA GLU A 97 7.73 -10.21 9.49
C GLU A 97 6.23 -10.26 9.83
N THR A 98 5.37 -9.60 9.03
CA THR A 98 3.91 -9.66 9.24
C THR A 98 3.32 -11.04 8.95
N ARG A 99 4.04 -11.93 8.27
CA ARG A 99 3.58 -13.28 7.95
C ARG A 99 3.12 -14.07 9.17
N PHE A 100 3.79 -13.88 10.31
CA PHE A 100 3.41 -14.52 11.58
C PHE A 100 2.03 -14.08 12.07
N VAL A 101 1.65 -12.82 11.81
CA VAL A 101 0.33 -12.27 12.15
C VAL A 101 -0.75 -12.92 11.29
N PHE A 102 -0.48 -13.07 10.00
CA PHE A 102 -1.40 -13.68 9.02
C PHE A 102 -1.44 -15.21 9.08
N LYS A 103 -0.52 -15.86 9.80
CA LYS A 103 -0.37 -17.32 9.85
C LYS A 103 -0.30 -17.97 8.45
N SER A 104 0.29 -17.28 7.49
CA SER A 104 0.34 -17.75 6.09
C SER A 104 1.33 -18.91 5.90
N ALA A 105 0.88 -19.95 5.20
CA ALA A 105 1.68 -21.10 4.78
C ALA A 105 2.38 -20.90 3.42
N GLU A 106 2.16 -19.76 2.75
CA GLU A 106 2.74 -19.43 1.44
C GLU A 106 4.28 -19.39 1.46
N GLY A 107 4.93 -19.49 0.31
CA GLY A 107 6.35 -19.14 0.22
C GLY A 107 6.54 -17.64 0.41
N ASP A 108 7.79 -17.20 0.67
CA ASP A 108 8.06 -15.79 0.98
C ASP A 108 7.72 -14.85 -0.17
N PHE A 109 7.95 -15.27 -1.42
CA PHE A 109 7.59 -14.49 -2.60
C PHE A 109 6.06 -14.41 -2.77
N GLU A 110 5.37 -15.54 -2.68
CA GLU A 110 3.91 -15.60 -2.79
C GLU A 110 3.23 -14.78 -1.69
N PHE A 111 3.75 -14.84 -0.46
CA PHE A 111 3.26 -14.03 0.65
C PHE A 111 3.42 -12.53 0.39
N LEU A 112 4.55 -12.09 -0.16
CA LEU A 112 4.74 -10.68 -0.54
C LEU A 112 3.75 -10.24 -1.62
N CYS A 113 3.49 -11.07 -2.63
CA CYS A 113 2.47 -10.81 -3.65
C CYS A 113 1.07 -10.67 -3.03
N SER A 114 0.67 -11.62 -2.18
CA SER A 114 -0.63 -11.59 -1.49
C SER A 114 -0.78 -10.36 -0.60
N LEU A 115 0.26 -10.00 0.16
CA LEU A 115 0.27 -8.82 1.02
C LEU A 115 0.23 -7.52 0.20
N ALA A 116 1.05 -7.42 -0.86
CA ALA A 116 1.06 -6.27 -1.75
C ALA A 116 -0.32 -6.04 -2.39
N HIS A 117 -0.98 -7.11 -2.85
CA HIS A 117 -2.33 -7.03 -3.39
C HIS A 117 -3.33 -6.51 -2.34
N GLY A 118 -3.25 -7.01 -1.10
CA GLY A 118 -4.08 -6.54 0.01
C GLY A 118 -3.88 -5.05 0.34
N LEU A 119 -2.63 -4.57 0.29
CA LEU A 119 -2.28 -3.17 0.48
C LEU A 119 -2.87 -2.28 -0.62
N LEU A 120 -2.68 -2.64 -1.89
CA LEU A 120 -3.22 -1.89 -3.03
C LEU A 120 -4.75 -1.83 -2.99
N PHE A 121 -5.41 -2.94 -2.70
CA PHE A 121 -6.87 -2.99 -2.63
C PHE A 121 -7.42 -2.11 -1.49
N SER A 122 -6.74 -2.07 -0.34
CA SER A 122 -7.13 -1.19 0.78
C SER A 122 -6.92 0.30 0.47
N ALA A 123 -6.05 0.62 -0.49
CA ALA A 123 -5.79 1.97 -0.97
C ALA A 123 -6.76 2.43 -2.07
N GLN A 124 -7.63 1.55 -2.57
CA GLN A 124 -8.62 1.92 -3.57
C GLN A 124 -9.61 2.94 -3.01
N GLU A 125 -9.69 4.10 -3.65
CA GLU A 125 -10.75 5.06 -3.39
C GLU A 125 -11.99 4.62 -4.18
N GLY A 126 -13.07 4.29 -3.48
CA GLY A 126 -14.33 3.79 -4.08
C GLY A 126 -15.15 4.85 -4.83
N GLY A 127 -14.51 5.77 -5.55
CA GLY A 127 -15.16 6.78 -6.38
C GLY A 127 -15.21 6.36 -7.85
N GLU A 128 -16.30 6.67 -8.55
CA GLU A 128 -16.29 6.59 -10.01
C GLU A 128 -15.34 7.66 -10.57
N SER A 129 -14.34 7.22 -11.33
CA SER A 129 -13.40 8.08 -12.04
C SER A 129 -13.67 7.98 -13.55
N SER A 130 -13.64 9.12 -14.24
CA SER A 130 -13.63 9.15 -15.72
C SER A 130 -12.31 8.61 -16.30
N ASP A 131 -11.27 8.61 -15.47
CA ASP A 131 -9.90 8.30 -15.84
C ASP A 131 -9.58 6.85 -15.47
N ASP A 132 -8.70 6.21 -16.26
CA ASP A 132 -8.17 4.89 -15.91
C ASP A 132 -7.29 5.01 -14.67
N VAL A 133 -7.36 4.04 -13.76
CA VAL A 133 -6.54 4.04 -12.54
C VAL A 133 -5.79 2.72 -12.42
N ARG A 134 -4.48 2.79 -12.29
CA ARG A 134 -3.59 1.66 -12.02
C ARG A 134 -3.00 1.78 -10.63
N TYR A 135 -3.14 0.72 -9.84
CA TYR A 135 -2.44 0.54 -8.58
C TYR A 135 -1.35 -0.51 -8.79
N ILE A 136 -0.11 -0.20 -8.46
CA ILE A 136 1.01 -1.12 -8.68
C ILE A 136 1.96 -1.14 -7.49
N ALA A 137 2.43 -2.33 -7.12
CA ALA A 137 3.45 -2.53 -6.10
C ALA A 137 4.68 -3.14 -6.76
N ILE A 138 5.82 -2.45 -6.63
CA ILE A 138 7.06 -2.80 -7.34
C ILE A 138 8.22 -3.05 -6.39
N THR A 139 9.16 -3.87 -6.85
CA THR A 139 10.46 -4.08 -6.22
C THR A 139 11.53 -4.38 -7.28
N THR A 140 12.71 -4.83 -6.87
CA THR A 140 13.76 -5.31 -7.78
C THR A 140 14.25 -6.69 -7.39
N PRO A 141 14.83 -7.47 -8.33
CA PRO A 141 15.46 -8.75 -8.00
C PRO A 141 16.56 -8.60 -6.94
N THR A 142 17.30 -7.49 -6.97
CA THR A 142 18.35 -7.17 -6.00
C THR A 142 17.80 -6.96 -4.59
N ALA A 143 16.67 -6.27 -4.47
CA ALA A 143 16.01 -6.05 -3.19
C ALA A 143 15.45 -7.37 -2.60
N LEU A 144 14.82 -8.19 -3.45
CA LEU A 144 14.34 -9.53 -3.08
C LEU A 144 15.48 -10.42 -2.59
N ALA A 145 16.60 -10.47 -3.31
CA ALA A 145 17.78 -11.22 -2.90
C ALA A 145 18.34 -10.72 -1.56
N GLY A 146 18.37 -9.40 -1.34
CA GLY A 146 18.77 -8.79 -0.06
C GLY A 146 17.83 -9.11 1.10
N ALA A 147 16.56 -9.42 0.80
CA ALA A 147 15.57 -9.92 1.76
C ALA A 147 15.63 -11.45 1.97
N GLY A 148 16.47 -12.17 1.22
CA GLY A 148 16.62 -13.63 1.30
C GLY A 148 15.76 -14.42 0.30
N ILE A 149 15.10 -13.74 -0.64
CA ILE A 149 14.25 -14.34 -1.66
C ILE A 149 15.05 -14.48 -2.96
N PHE A 150 15.40 -15.71 -3.33
CA PHE A 150 16.21 -15.99 -4.52
C PHE A 150 15.42 -16.57 -5.68
N SER A 151 14.17 -16.97 -5.44
CA SER A 151 13.29 -17.58 -6.43
C SER A 151 12.21 -16.58 -6.84
N THR A 152 12.53 -15.73 -7.80
CA THR A 152 11.57 -14.82 -8.43
C THR A 152 11.11 -15.42 -9.77
N PRO A 153 9.81 -15.60 -10.01
CA PRO A 153 9.29 -16.05 -11.30
C PRO A 153 9.73 -15.09 -12.40
N ARG A 154 10.15 -15.63 -13.55
CA ARG A 154 10.66 -14.81 -14.66
C ARG A 154 9.56 -13.91 -15.23
N GLU A 155 8.32 -14.36 -15.15
CA GLU A 155 7.11 -13.68 -15.59
C GLU A 155 6.79 -12.44 -14.73
N ALA A 156 7.27 -12.41 -13.48
CA ALA A 156 7.09 -11.26 -12.60
C ALA A 156 8.11 -10.13 -12.87
N ILE A 157 9.15 -10.40 -13.68
CA ILE A 157 10.19 -9.44 -14.03
C ILE A 157 9.80 -8.73 -15.33
N SER A 158 9.57 -7.43 -15.25
CA SER A 158 9.33 -6.55 -16.39
C SER A 158 10.61 -6.34 -17.22
N SER A 159 10.43 -5.87 -18.46
CA SER A 159 11.52 -5.62 -19.41
C SER A 159 12.56 -4.58 -18.94
N ASP A 160 12.17 -3.70 -18.01
CA ASP A 160 13.02 -2.69 -17.38
C ASP A 160 13.79 -3.23 -16.14
N GLY A 161 13.58 -4.51 -15.79
CA GLY A 161 14.20 -5.14 -14.63
C GLY A 161 13.46 -4.93 -13.32
N THR A 162 12.31 -4.26 -13.35
CA THR A 162 11.41 -4.11 -12.19
C THR A 162 10.65 -5.42 -11.95
N VAL A 163 10.39 -5.76 -10.69
CA VAL A 163 9.51 -6.88 -10.32
C VAL A 163 8.17 -6.34 -9.86
N VAL A 164 7.09 -6.78 -10.49
CA VAL A 164 5.72 -6.43 -10.08
C VAL A 164 5.24 -7.46 -9.07
N LEU A 165 4.98 -7.03 -7.84
CA LEU A 165 4.46 -7.89 -6.77
C LEU A 165 2.93 -7.98 -6.82
N ALA A 166 2.27 -6.88 -7.18
CA ALA A 166 0.82 -6.83 -7.39
C ALA A 166 0.47 -5.66 -8.31
N GLU A 167 -0.64 -5.81 -9.03
CA GLU A 167 -1.20 -4.78 -9.89
C GLU A 167 -2.72 -4.88 -9.88
N ILE A 168 -3.40 -3.73 -9.82
CA ILE A 168 -4.85 -3.63 -9.99
C ILE A 168 -5.14 -2.51 -10.98
N PHE A 169 -5.88 -2.83 -12.04
CA PHE A 169 -6.33 -1.86 -13.03
C PHE A 169 -7.83 -1.66 -12.94
N ILE A 170 -8.26 -0.41 -12.77
CA ILE A 170 -9.65 0.02 -12.75
C ILE A 170 -9.89 0.85 -14.01
N PRO A 171 -10.68 0.35 -14.97
CA PRO A 171 -11.00 1.13 -16.15
C PRO A 171 -11.91 2.30 -15.74
N GLY A 172 -11.60 3.49 -16.23
CA GLY A 172 -12.47 4.64 -16.07
C GLY A 172 -13.81 4.42 -16.78
N THR A 173 -14.85 5.09 -16.32
CA THR A 173 -16.14 5.08 -17.03
C THR A 173 -16.06 6.05 -18.20
N ALA A 174 -15.92 5.51 -19.42
CA ALA A 174 -16.00 6.32 -20.63
C ALA A 174 -17.40 6.93 -20.72
N THR A 175 -17.48 8.27 -20.75
CA THR A 175 -18.72 9.01 -21.01
C THR A 175 -18.93 9.17 -22.51
#